data_AF-A0AAD7R129-F1
#
_entry.id   AF-A0AAD7R129-F1
#
_cell.length_a   1.000
_cell.length_b   1.000
_cell.length_c   1.000
_cell.angle_alpha   90.00
_cell.angle_beta   90.00
_cell.angle_gamma   90.00
#
_symmetry.space_group_name_H-M   'P 1'
#
loop_
_entity.id
_entity.type
_entity.pdbx_description
1 polymer ?
#
loop_
_entity_poly.entity_id
_entity_poly.type
_entity_poly.pdbx_seq_one_letter_code
_entity_poly.pdbx_strand_id
1 'polypeptide(L)'
;MCKLDHYTPKLTALMKAKGGVVGTKLRPILDKLSQNQSIEMRREAVLRGLILYLGEKEEDLFEDCLEDSRSDATPHILKILVVHGADGEDPVDVSILLEGKEMLPGCGNTAKACTLLMGLIYALNLAYPTTLRYTFEVFQKLFLELDEIKLTPKVHALKLKLLS
;
A
#
# COMPACT_ATOMS: atom_id res chain seq x y z
N MET A 1 -6.49 9.02 -3.74
CA MET A 1 -6.21 9.03 -2.28
C MET A 1 -5.61 10.37 -1.81
N CYS A 2 -6.37 11.48 -1.78
CA CYS A 2 -5.81 12.79 -1.36
C CYS A 2 -5.41 12.85 0.13
N LYS A 3 -6.09 12.09 0.99
CA LYS A 3 -5.78 12.00 2.43
C LYS A 3 -4.44 11.33 2.72
N LEU A 4 -3.94 10.47 1.82
CA LEU A 4 -2.60 9.88 1.94
C LEU A 4 -1.53 10.97 1.92
N ASP A 5 -1.62 11.91 0.97
CA ASP A 5 -0.65 13.01 0.88
C ASP A 5 -0.72 13.92 2.12
N HIS A 6 -1.93 14.18 2.61
CA HIS A 6 -2.14 14.94 3.85
C HIS A 6 -1.47 14.29 5.06
N TYR A 7 -1.58 12.96 5.20
CA TYR A 7 -0.99 12.23 6.33
C TYR A 7 0.48 11.84 6.12
N THR A 8 1.01 11.92 4.90
CA THR A 8 2.38 11.51 4.54
C THR A 8 3.45 12.07 5.48
N PRO A 9 3.50 13.38 5.81
CA PRO A 9 4.52 13.90 6.73
C PRO A 9 4.48 13.25 8.12
N LYS A 10 3.27 13.06 8.66
CA LYS A 10 3.08 12.49 10.00
C LYS A 10 3.33 10.99 10.01
N LEU A 11 2.88 10.26 8.98
CA LEU A 11 3.18 8.84 8.77
C LEU A 11 4.69 8.61 8.70
N THR A 12 5.40 9.42 7.92
CA THR A 12 6.86 9.34 7.79
C THR A 12 7.55 9.56 9.14
N ALA A 13 7.12 10.54 9.93
CA ALA A 13 7.66 10.78 11.27
C ALA A 13 7.41 9.59 12.21
N LEU A 14 6.21 9.01 12.18
CA LEU A 14 5.85 7.84 12.99
C LEU A 14 6.66 6.59 12.60
N MET A 15 6.90 6.40 11.30
CA MET A 15 7.74 5.31 10.79
C MET A 15 9.20 5.49 11.24
N LYS A 16 9.75 6.70 11.14
CA LYS A 16 11.12 7.02 11.63
C LYS A 16 11.29 6.78 13.13
N ALA A 17 10.26 7.07 13.92
CA ALA A 17 10.28 6.82 15.36
C ALA A 17 10.13 5.34 15.75
N LYS A 18 9.82 4.46 14.79
CA LYS A 18 9.59 3.04 15.06
C LYS A 18 10.93 2.30 15.21
N GLY A 19 11.14 1.66 16.35
CA GLY A 19 12.29 0.79 16.61
C GLY A 19 12.00 -0.71 16.39
N GLY A 20 12.95 -1.55 16.80
CA GLY A 20 12.84 -3.01 16.75
C GLY A 20 12.78 -3.57 15.32
N VAL A 21 12.23 -4.79 15.18
CA VAL A 21 12.15 -5.50 13.89
C VAL A 21 11.41 -4.69 12.83
N VAL A 22 10.29 -4.05 13.20
CA VAL A 22 9.52 -3.19 12.27
C VAL A 22 10.35 -1.99 11.84
N GLY A 23 11.06 -1.33 12.77
CA GLY A 23 11.96 -0.23 12.45
C GLY A 23 13.05 -0.65 11.46
N THR A 24 13.66 -1.82 11.66
CA THR A 24 14.67 -2.36 10.72
C THR A 24 14.10 -2.57 9.32
N LYS A 25 12.88 -3.10 9.20
CA LYS A 25 12.21 -3.26 7.89
C LYS A 25 11.82 -1.93 7.23
N LEU A 26 11.51 -0.91 8.02
CA LEU A 26 11.15 0.42 7.52
C LEU A 26 12.34 1.25 7.03
N ARG A 27 13.54 1.02 7.57
CA ARG A 27 14.76 1.78 7.19
C ARG A 27 14.99 1.89 5.68
N PRO A 28 15.04 0.80 4.89
CA PRO A 28 15.28 0.91 3.46
C PRO A 28 14.21 1.75 2.73
N ILE A 29 12.96 1.68 3.16
CA ILE A 29 11.86 2.50 2.61
C ILE A 29 12.06 3.98 2.97
N LEU A 30 12.44 4.27 4.21
CA LEU A 30 12.67 5.62 4.70
C LEU A 30 13.92 6.28 4.09
N ASP A 31 14.96 5.50 3.84
CA ASP A 31 16.18 5.95 3.17
C ASP A 31 15.87 6.33 1.73
N LYS A 32 15.12 5.48 1.00
CA LYS A 32 14.58 5.80 -0.33
C LYS A 32 13.75 7.09 -0.33
N LEU A 33 12.82 7.25 0.62
CA LEU A 33 11.98 8.45 0.76
C LEU A 33 12.77 9.75 0.93
N SER A 34 14.03 9.69 1.39
CA SER A 34 14.88 10.88 1.56
C SER A 34 15.54 11.37 0.27
N GLN A 35 15.53 10.59 -0.81
CA GLN A 35 16.29 10.84 -2.04
C GLN A 35 15.52 11.58 -3.14
N ASN A 36 14.91 12.75 -2.86
CA ASN A 36 14.24 13.61 -3.86
C ASN A 36 13.36 12.84 -4.88
N GLN A 37 12.51 11.96 -4.37
CA GLN A 37 11.68 11.09 -5.20
C GLN A 37 10.47 11.81 -5.83
N SER A 38 9.95 11.24 -6.91
CA SER A 38 8.67 11.62 -7.50
C SER A 38 7.52 11.47 -6.48
N ILE A 39 6.40 12.16 -6.73
CA ILE A 39 5.22 12.09 -5.85
C ILE A 39 4.70 10.65 -5.76
N GLU A 40 4.72 9.90 -6.86
CA GLU A 40 4.18 8.55 -6.90
C GLU A 40 5.07 7.55 -6.15
N MET A 41 6.40 7.66 -6.27
CA MET A 41 7.34 6.89 -5.45
C MET A 41 7.16 7.16 -3.95
N ARG A 42 6.95 8.43 -3.58
CA ARG A 42 6.70 8.80 -2.19
C ARG A 42 5.43 8.14 -1.67
N ARG A 43 4.35 8.18 -2.45
CA ARG A 43 3.08 7.54 -2.08
C ARG A 43 3.26 6.03 -1.96
N GLU A 44 3.95 5.38 -2.90
CA GLU A 44 4.24 3.96 -2.84
C GLU A 44 4.99 3.58 -1.56
N ALA A 45 6.10 4.27 -1.28
CA ALA A 45 6.91 4.01 -0.11
C ALA A 45 6.12 4.23 1.20
N VAL A 46 5.27 5.26 1.26
CA VAL A 46 4.38 5.46 2.43
C VAL A 46 3.34 4.35 2.54
N LEU A 47 2.79 3.84 1.44
CA LEU A 47 1.82 2.72 1.45
C LEU A 47 2.48 1.43 1.93
N ARG A 48 3.63 1.05 1.35
CA ARG A 48 4.42 -0.11 1.80
C ARG A 48 4.84 0.03 3.27
N GLY A 49 5.36 1.20 3.64
CA GLY A 49 5.73 1.50 5.01
C GLY A 49 4.55 1.46 5.99
N LEU A 50 3.35 1.85 5.58
CA LEU A 50 2.15 1.77 6.40
C LEU A 50 1.79 0.33 6.75
N ILE A 51 1.85 -0.58 5.77
CA ILE A 51 1.58 -2.01 5.97
C ILE A 51 2.53 -2.59 7.02
N LEU A 52 3.84 -2.33 6.85
CA LEU A 52 4.86 -2.75 7.81
C LEU A 52 4.68 -2.12 9.19
N TYR A 53 4.32 -0.83 9.25
CA TYR A 53 4.06 -0.12 10.51
C TYR A 53 2.88 -0.73 11.27
N LEU A 54 1.86 -1.18 10.54
CA LEU A 54 0.71 -1.91 11.06
C LEU A 54 1.05 -3.37 11.40
N GLY A 55 2.30 -3.81 11.22
CA GLY A 55 2.75 -5.17 11.52
C GLY A 55 2.18 -6.22 10.57
N GLU A 56 1.75 -5.79 9.39
CA GLU A 56 1.31 -6.63 8.28
C GLU A 56 2.45 -6.77 7.26
N LYS A 57 2.27 -7.61 6.24
CA LYS A 57 3.29 -7.90 5.22
C LYS A 57 2.95 -7.19 3.92
N GLU A 58 3.90 -6.42 3.38
CA GLU A 58 3.66 -5.71 2.12
C GLU A 58 3.50 -6.67 0.94
N GLU A 59 4.12 -7.85 1.03
CA GLU A 59 4.07 -8.91 0.02
C GLU A 59 2.67 -9.56 -0.12
N ASP A 60 1.82 -9.36 0.88
CA ASP A 60 0.42 -9.80 0.84
C ASP A 60 -0.44 -8.87 -0.05
N LEU A 61 0.02 -7.64 -0.33
CA LEU A 61 -0.68 -6.69 -1.21
C LEU A 61 0.08 -6.44 -2.52
N PHE A 62 1.39 -6.16 -2.41
CA PHE A 62 2.23 -5.78 -3.53
C PHE A 62 3.07 -6.96 -3.99
N GLU A 63 3.18 -7.10 -5.30
CA GLU A 63 4.04 -8.08 -5.94
C GLU A 63 4.93 -7.35 -6.94
N ASP A 64 6.24 -7.37 -6.69
CA ASP A 64 7.23 -6.75 -7.56
C ASP A 64 7.67 -7.76 -8.63
N CYS A 65 7.66 -7.32 -9.89
CA CYS A 65 8.05 -8.14 -11.04
C CYS A 65 8.94 -7.32 -11.98
N LEU A 66 9.92 -7.96 -12.61
CA LEU A 66 10.63 -7.36 -13.74
C LEU A 66 9.82 -7.58 -15.03
N GLU A 67 9.89 -6.66 -15.99
CA GLU A 67 9.16 -6.77 -17.26
C GLU A 67 9.31 -8.15 -17.93
N ASP A 68 10.52 -8.72 -17.90
CA ASP A 68 10.85 -10.00 -18.52
C ASP A 68 10.27 -11.24 -17.79
N SER A 69 9.71 -11.07 -16.59
CA SER A 69 9.29 -12.15 -15.69
C SER A 69 7.78 -12.21 -15.43
N ARG A 70 6.98 -11.52 -16.25
CA ARG A 70 5.52 -11.33 -16.06
C ARG A 70 4.67 -12.63 -16.10
N SER A 71 5.27 -13.83 -16.18
CA SER A 71 4.52 -15.07 -16.53
C SER A 71 4.11 -16.00 -15.39
N ASP A 72 4.54 -15.83 -14.14
CA ASP A 72 4.22 -16.79 -13.08
C ASP A 72 3.29 -16.18 -12.01
N ALA A 73 2.03 -15.95 -12.40
CA ALA A 73 1.02 -15.54 -11.45
C ALA A 73 0.62 -16.74 -10.58
N THR A 74 1.13 -16.76 -9.35
CA THR A 74 0.65 -17.65 -8.31
C THR A 74 -0.84 -17.38 -8.05
N PRO A 75 -1.64 -18.41 -7.65
CA PRO A 75 -3.04 -18.22 -7.36
C PRO A 75 -3.16 -17.33 -6.12
N HIS A 76 -3.40 -16.05 -6.36
CA HIS A 76 -3.46 -15.02 -5.34
C HIS A 76 -4.83 -14.37 -5.40
N ILE A 77 -5.53 -14.30 -4.27
CA ILE A 77 -6.92 -13.83 -4.23
C ILE A 77 -6.99 -12.38 -4.70
N LEU A 78 -6.12 -11.50 -4.21
CA LEU A 78 -6.14 -10.07 -4.57
C LEU A 78 -4.76 -9.42 -4.35
N LYS A 79 -4.14 -8.89 -5.42
CA LYS A 79 -2.84 -8.21 -5.33
C LYS A 79 -2.70 -7.04 -6.31
N ILE A 80 -1.71 -6.20 -6.04
CA ILE A 80 -1.22 -5.14 -6.94
C ILE A 80 0.15 -5.57 -7.45
N LEU A 81 0.22 -5.88 -8.75
CA LEU A 81 1.47 -6.12 -9.45
C LEU A 81 2.14 -4.79 -9.75
N VAL A 82 3.40 -4.65 -9.37
CA VAL A 82 4.25 -3.50 -9.64
C VAL A 82 5.39 -3.98 -10.53
N VAL A 83 5.35 -3.58 -11.80
CA VAL A 83 6.33 -4.00 -12.80
C VAL A 83 7.39 -2.94 -12.91
N HIS A 84 8.65 -3.33 -12.73
CA HIS A 84 9.82 -2.46 -12.85
C HIS A 84 10.54 -2.74 -14.17
N GLY A 85 11.07 -1.67 -14.78
CA GLY A 85 11.95 -1.77 -15.94
C GLY A 85 13.33 -2.31 -15.56
N ALA A 86 14.22 -2.44 -16.55
CA ALA A 86 15.57 -2.99 -16.37
C ALA A 86 16.41 -2.27 -15.30
N ASP A 87 16.16 -0.98 -15.07
CA ASP A 87 16.88 -0.16 -14.09
C ASP A 87 16.34 -0.33 -12.65
N GLY A 88 15.18 -0.95 -12.47
CA GLY A 88 14.64 -1.34 -11.16
C GLY A 88 14.21 -0.20 -10.23
N GLU A 89 14.17 1.05 -10.71
CA GLU A 89 13.82 2.22 -9.89
C GLU A 89 12.34 2.60 -9.99
N ASP A 90 11.88 2.99 -11.19
CA ASP A 90 10.52 3.44 -11.42
C ASP A 90 9.64 2.28 -11.92
N PRO A 91 8.43 2.11 -11.36
CA PRO A 91 7.48 1.16 -11.92
C PRO A 91 7.05 1.63 -13.31
N VAL A 92 7.21 0.77 -14.30
CA VAL A 92 6.82 0.99 -15.69
C VAL A 92 5.35 0.61 -15.92
N ASP A 93 4.82 -0.31 -15.11
CA ASP A 93 3.41 -0.68 -15.12
C ASP A 93 2.95 -1.07 -13.72
N VAL A 94 1.66 -0.85 -13.44
CA VAL A 94 1.02 -1.24 -12.19
C VAL A 94 -0.34 -1.83 -12.52
N SER A 95 -0.61 -3.03 -12.03
CA SER A 95 -1.82 -3.77 -12.39
C SER A 95 -2.49 -4.39 -11.18
N ILE A 96 -3.79 -4.65 -11.26
CA ILE A 96 -4.52 -5.38 -10.22
C ILE A 96 -4.72 -6.83 -10.67
N LEU A 97 -4.31 -7.76 -9.82
CA LEU A 97 -4.50 -9.19 -9.97
C LEU A 97 -5.64 -9.66 -9.07
N LEU A 98 -6.56 -10.45 -9.62
CA LEU A 98 -7.59 -11.18 -8.89
C LEU A 98 -7.51 -12.66 -9.28
N GLU A 99 -7.43 -13.55 -8.29
CA GLU A 99 -7.26 -15.00 -8.50
C GLU A 99 -6.09 -15.35 -9.44
N GLY A 100 -4.99 -14.61 -9.35
CA GLY A 100 -3.82 -14.76 -10.24
C GLY A 100 -4.03 -14.24 -11.67
N LYS A 101 -5.18 -13.65 -11.99
CA LYS A 101 -5.46 -13.06 -13.31
C LYS A 101 -5.37 -11.54 -13.26
N GLU A 102 -4.66 -10.97 -14.22
CA GLU A 102 -4.61 -9.53 -14.42
C GLU A 102 -6.01 -9.03 -14.85
N MET A 103 -6.63 -8.23 -13.98
CA MET A 103 -7.97 -7.68 -14.17
C MET A 103 -7.93 -6.24 -14.69
N LEU A 104 -7.05 -5.43 -14.13
CA LEU A 104 -6.89 -4.03 -14.49
C LEU A 104 -5.41 -3.74 -14.74
N PRO A 105 -4.93 -3.91 -15.99
CA PRO A 105 -3.59 -3.46 -16.38
C PRO A 105 -3.51 -1.93 -16.43
N GLY A 106 -2.30 -1.36 -16.35
CA GLY A 106 -2.10 0.06 -16.64
C GLY A 106 -2.77 1.01 -15.64
N CYS A 107 -2.82 0.66 -14.36
CA CYS A 107 -3.35 1.52 -13.30
C CYS A 107 -2.53 2.82 -13.13
N GLY A 108 -1.29 2.84 -13.62
CA GLY A 108 -0.41 4.01 -13.71
C GLY A 108 0.48 4.20 -12.48
N ASN A 109 -0.06 4.10 -11.25
CA ASN A 109 0.74 4.10 -10.03
C ASN A 109 0.06 3.31 -8.91
N THR A 110 0.83 2.97 -7.87
CA THR A 110 0.38 2.15 -6.73
C THR A 110 -0.76 2.80 -5.94
N ALA A 111 -0.73 4.11 -5.71
CA ALA A 111 -1.80 4.80 -4.99
C ALA A 111 -3.15 4.76 -5.74
N LYS A 112 -3.10 4.92 -7.07
CA LYS A 112 -4.26 4.79 -7.94
C LYS A 112 -4.73 3.34 -8.01
N ALA A 113 -3.82 2.38 -8.12
CA ALA A 113 -4.15 0.95 -8.04
C ALA A 113 -4.84 0.60 -6.72
N CYS A 114 -4.33 1.04 -5.56
CA CYS A 114 -5.01 0.86 -4.27
C CYS A 114 -6.42 1.48 -4.25
N THR A 115 -6.61 2.65 -4.87
CA THR A 115 -7.93 3.29 -4.95
C THR A 115 -8.90 2.48 -5.81
N LEU A 116 -8.45 2.04 -6.99
CA LEU A 116 -9.23 1.19 -7.90
C LEU A 116 -9.55 -0.17 -7.26
N LEU A 117 -8.60 -0.73 -6.51
CA LEU A 117 -8.76 -1.98 -5.77
C LEU A 117 -9.91 -1.89 -4.78
N MET A 118 -9.97 -0.79 -4.00
CA MET A 118 -11.09 -0.56 -3.09
C MET A 118 -12.41 -0.51 -3.86
N GLY A 119 -12.46 0.22 -4.99
CA GLY A 119 -13.63 0.26 -5.86
C GLY A 119 -14.05 -1.12 -6.37
N LEU A 120 -13.11 -1.97 -6.79
CA LEU A 120 -13.37 -3.34 -7.22
C LEU A 120 -13.94 -4.21 -6.09
N ILE A 121 -13.36 -4.13 -4.89
CA ILE A 121 -13.85 -4.87 -3.72
C ILE A 121 -15.31 -4.51 -3.45
N TYR A 122 -15.66 -3.22 -3.49
CA TYR A 122 -17.04 -2.76 -3.32
C TYR A 122 -17.95 -3.20 -4.47
N ALA A 123 -17.53 -3.05 -5.72
CA ALA A 123 -18.34 -3.36 -6.90
C ALA A 123 -18.64 -4.86 -7.03
N LEU A 124 -17.69 -5.70 -6.63
CA LEU A 124 -17.78 -7.15 -6.72
C LEU A 124 -18.20 -7.81 -5.39
N ASN A 125 -18.50 -7.03 -4.36
CA ASN A 125 -18.86 -7.49 -3.02
C ASN A 125 -17.84 -8.51 -2.45
N LEU A 126 -16.55 -8.23 -2.64
CA LEU A 126 -15.46 -9.08 -2.15
C LEU A 126 -15.20 -8.82 -0.66
N ALA A 127 -14.70 -9.85 0.02
CA ALA A 127 -14.20 -9.68 1.38
C ALA A 127 -12.80 -9.04 1.36
N TYR A 128 -12.51 -8.18 2.35
CA TYR A 128 -11.16 -7.69 2.56
C TYR A 128 -10.22 -8.83 2.98
N PRO A 129 -8.98 -8.89 2.44
CA PRO A 129 -7.97 -9.84 2.89
C PRO A 129 -7.72 -9.73 4.40
N THR A 130 -7.88 -10.84 5.12
CA THR A 130 -7.74 -10.87 6.59
C THR A 130 -6.30 -10.65 7.07
N THR A 131 -5.32 -10.95 6.21
CA THR A 131 -3.89 -10.69 6.42
C THR A 131 -3.55 -9.20 6.44
N LEU A 132 -4.36 -8.37 5.77
CA LEU A 132 -4.19 -6.93 5.61
C LEU A 132 -5.33 -6.13 6.27
N ARG A 133 -5.98 -6.72 7.29
CA ARG A 133 -7.20 -6.18 7.90
C ARG A 133 -7.05 -4.73 8.36
N TYR A 134 -5.89 -4.35 8.90
CA TYR A 134 -5.66 -2.99 9.40
C TYR A 134 -5.34 -2.04 8.26
N THR A 135 -4.60 -2.49 7.24
CA THR A 135 -4.33 -1.70 6.04
C THR A 135 -5.61 -1.34 5.30
N PHE A 136 -6.48 -2.32 5.06
CA PHE A 136 -7.78 -2.07 4.43
C PHE A 136 -8.71 -1.21 5.30
N GLU A 137 -8.66 -1.36 6.63
CA GLU A 137 -9.38 -0.47 7.54
C GLU A 137 -8.87 0.98 7.45
N VAL A 138 -7.55 1.21 7.32
CA VAL A 138 -6.97 2.54 7.09
C VAL A 138 -7.41 3.10 5.73
N PHE A 139 -7.34 2.31 4.66
CA PHE A 139 -7.76 2.74 3.34
C PHE A 139 -9.23 3.17 3.33
N GLN A 140 -10.10 2.34 3.87
CA GLN A 140 -11.53 2.60 3.93
C GLN A 140 -11.85 3.84 4.80
N LYS A 141 -11.35 3.88 6.04
CA LYS A 141 -11.85 4.81 7.05
C LYS A 141 -11.03 6.09 7.20
N LEU A 142 -9.74 6.05 6.88
CA LEU A 142 -8.88 7.24 6.99
C LEU A 142 -8.59 7.88 5.64
N PHE A 143 -8.41 7.07 4.58
CA PHE A 143 -8.02 7.61 3.28
C PHE A 143 -9.20 7.91 2.35
N LEU A 144 -10.23 7.06 2.37
CA LEU A 144 -11.42 7.20 1.53
C LEU A 144 -12.65 7.70 2.30
N GLU A 145 -12.60 7.71 3.64
CA GLU A 145 -13.66 8.22 4.52
C GLU A 145 -15.03 7.56 4.25
N LEU A 146 -15.03 6.27 3.89
CA LEU A 146 -16.22 5.54 3.43
C LEU A 146 -17.12 4.99 4.55
N ASP A 147 -16.75 5.15 5.83
CA ASP A 147 -17.47 4.48 6.92
C ASP A 147 -17.29 5.18 8.30
N GLU A 148 -18.39 5.28 9.06
CA GLU A 148 -18.45 5.80 10.43
C GLU A 148 -18.43 4.68 11.50
N ILE A 149 -18.13 3.43 11.14
CA ILE A 149 -17.98 2.35 12.10
C ILE A 149 -16.72 2.54 12.98
N LYS A 150 -16.85 2.14 14.25
CA LYS A 150 -15.78 2.09 15.26
C LYS A 150 -14.48 1.52 14.69
N LEU A 151 -13.39 2.26 14.86
CA LEU A 151 -12.04 1.83 14.49
C LEU A 151 -11.56 0.73 15.44
N THR A 152 -10.81 -0.25 14.92
CA THR A 152 -10.06 -1.15 15.79
C THR A 152 -9.12 -0.35 16.70
N PRO A 153 -8.79 -0.83 17.91
CA PRO A 153 -7.91 -0.10 18.83
C PRO A 153 -6.57 0.30 18.20
N LYS A 154 -6.05 -0.54 17.29
CA LYS A 154 -4.79 -0.29 16.57
C LYS A 154 -4.90 0.87 15.58
N VAL A 155 -5.93 0.88 14.74
CA VAL A 155 -6.14 1.96 13.77
C VAL A 155 -6.61 3.24 14.48
N HIS A 156 -7.36 3.13 15.57
CA HIS A 156 -7.71 4.27 16.41
C HIS A 156 -6.47 4.93 17.02
N ALA A 157 -5.55 4.14 17.58
CA ALA A 157 -4.28 4.66 18.09
C ALA A 157 -3.43 5.32 16.99
N LEU A 158 -3.44 4.77 15.77
CA LEU A 158 -2.81 5.42 14.61
C LEU A 158 -3.50 6.75 14.28
N LYS A 159 -4.83 6.79 14.18
CA LYS A 159 -5.59 8.03 13.91
C LYS A 159 -5.26 9.13 14.91
N LEU A 160 -5.23 8.83 16.21
CA LEU A 160 -4.87 9.81 17.23
C LEU A 160 -3.47 10.38 17.01
N LYS A 161 -2.50 9.52 16.68
CA LYS A 161 -1.13 9.94 16.35
C LYS A 161 -1.01 10.73 15.05
N LEU A 162 -1.95 10.54 14.11
CA LEU A 162 -2.00 11.30 12.87
C LEU A 162 -2.60 12.69 13.04
N LEU A 163 -3.42 12.89 14.08
CA LEU A 163 -4.11 14.15 14.38
C LEU A 163 -3.41 14.99 15.47
N SER A 164 -2.55 14.38 16.29
CA SER A 164 -1.62 15.08 17.18
C SER A 164 -0.53 15.80 16.40
#